data_AF-A0A966LY14-F1
#
_entry.id   AF-A0A966LY14-F1
#
_cell.length_a   1.000
_cell.length_b   1.000
_cell.length_c   1.000
_cell.angle_alpha   90.00
_cell.angle_beta   90.00
_cell.angle_gamma   90.00
#
_symmetry.space_group_name_H-M   'P 1'
#
loop_
_entity.id
_entity.type
_entity.pdbx_description
1 polymer ?
#
loop_
_entity_poly.entity_id
_entity_poly.type
_entity_poly.pdbx_seq_one_letter_code
_entity_poly.pdbx_strand_id
1 'polypeptide(L)'
;ATTKGKVIFKNNLFELIQYDCTTDQQYAKPMLVIPPFINKYYIMDLNEKKSMMKYLVDKKFNTFLISWKNPDASSRNISFKEYIEDGVLEALRVTCEKTGSNAANIASYCVGGTLASLALAYLKVVPNKYKISSATYFASLIDFEDPGELGIFITDEQITSIEQQMKKTGYFDGKDMAAAFNFLRPADLYWNYVVNNYLLGNEPTAFDMLHWNSDSTRLPEKMHSEYLRCMYLNNLVVKNKYKIGDVEIDLSKIETPIFSVATTEDHIAPWRSVYQGLNAYNSHINFVLANSGHIAGIIQGTENKPGKLHFYTKKFEKGKTQDEWFNSAKKVDGSWWPIWISWLAVNSGEFKKPSELNAKNFEVLYEAPGQYVKQS
;
A
#
# COMPACT_ATOMS: atom_id res chain seq x y z
N ALA A 1 0.17 -8.04 -14.41
CA ALA A 1 -0.74 -6.90 -14.62
C ALA A 1 -1.55 -7.07 -15.89
N THR A 2 -2.64 -7.82 -15.82
CA THR A 2 -3.49 -8.16 -16.98
C THR A 2 -4.88 -7.53 -16.91
N THR A 3 -5.20 -6.79 -15.84
CA THR A 3 -6.50 -6.14 -15.72
C THR A 3 -6.57 -4.97 -16.71
N LYS A 4 -7.59 -4.96 -17.56
CA LYS A 4 -7.79 -3.93 -18.58
C LYS A 4 -8.05 -2.57 -17.95
N GLY A 5 -7.44 -1.54 -18.51
CA GLY A 5 -7.51 -0.18 -17.99
C GLY A 5 -6.69 0.76 -18.86
N LYS A 6 -6.72 2.05 -18.52
CA LYS A 6 -6.11 3.12 -19.30
C LYS A 6 -5.33 4.06 -18.39
N VAL A 7 -4.18 4.50 -18.85
CA VAL A 7 -3.46 5.62 -18.24
C VAL A 7 -4.13 6.91 -18.67
N ILE A 8 -4.70 7.63 -17.70
CA ILE A 8 -5.49 8.85 -17.92
C ILE A 8 -4.78 10.12 -17.43
N PHE A 9 -3.64 9.95 -16.76
CA PHE A 9 -2.81 11.03 -16.25
C PHE A 9 -1.38 10.55 -16.07
N LYS A 10 -0.43 11.46 -16.25
CA LYS A 10 0.99 11.23 -16.04
C LYS A 10 1.65 12.53 -15.58
N ASN A 11 2.53 12.42 -14.60
CA ASN A 11 3.48 13.47 -14.25
C ASN A 11 4.88 12.88 -14.02
N ASN A 12 5.79 13.65 -13.43
CA ASN A 12 7.17 13.23 -13.20
C ASN A 12 7.33 12.14 -12.12
N LEU A 13 6.30 11.87 -11.32
CA LEU A 13 6.31 10.89 -10.23
C LEU A 13 5.51 9.63 -10.53
N PHE A 14 4.39 9.73 -11.26
CA PHE A 14 3.51 8.59 -11.47
C PHE A 14 2.66 8.68 -12.75
N GLU A 15 2.13 7.52 -13.12
CA GLU A 15 1.04 7.33 -14.07
C GLU A 15 -0.22 6.92 -13.29
N LEU A 16 -1.38 7.54 -13.58
CA LEU A 16 -2.66 7.14 -12.99
C LEU A 16 -3.40 6.21 -13.94
N ILE A 17 -3.64 4.98 -13.50
CA ILE A 17 -4.43 3.99 -14.23
C ILE A 17 -5.87 4.05 -13.73
N GLN A 18 -6.83 4.18 -14.65
CA GLN A 18 -8.24 3.86 -14.40
C GLN A 18 -8.55 2.50 -15.02
N TYR A 19 -9.07 1.54 -14.24
CA TYR A 19 -9.46 0.24 -14.77
C TYR A 19 -10.83 0.29 -15.46
N ASP A 20 -10.98 -0.50 -16.53
CA ASP A 20 -12.21 -0.52 -17.31
C ASP A 20 -13.38 -1.11 -16.47
N CYS A 21 -14.56 -0.50 -16.59
CA CYS A 21 -15.75 -1.00 -15.92
C CYS A 21 -16.24 -2.30 -16.58
N THR A 22 -16.48 -3.35 -15.78
CA THR A 22 -17.04 -4.64 -16.24
C THR A 22 -18.47 -4.89 -15.76
N THR A 23 -19.11 -3.88 -15.14
CA THR A 23 -20.42 -3.99 -14.49
C THR A 23 -21.38 -2.88 -14.95
N ASP A 24 -22.69 -3.13 -14.86
CA ASP A 24 -23.72 -2.14 -15.28
C ASP A 24 -23.88 -0.95 -14.31
N GLN A 25 -23.31 -1.07 -13.11
CA GLN A 25 -23.31 -0.06 -12.06
C GLN A 25 -22.01 -0.08 -11.27
N GLN A 26 -21.61 1.08 -10.76
CA GLN A 26 -20.47 1.25 -9.86
C GLN A 26 -20.84 2.15 -8.68
N TYR A 27 -20.10 2.02 -7.57
CA TYR A 27 -20.25 2.93 -6.44
C TYR A 27 -19.89 4.38 -6.83
N ALA A 28 -20.62 5.35 -6.28
CA ALA A 28 -20.47 6.76 -6.61
C ALA A 28 -19.11 7.34 -6.20
N LYS A 29 -18.56 6.91 -5.05
CA LYS A 29 -17.21 7.32 -4.64
C LYS A 29 -16.17 6.37 -5.25
N PRO A 30 -15.15 6.89 -5.96
CA PRO A 30 -14.09 6.06 -6.51
C PRO A 30 -13.19 5.46 -5.43
N MET A 31 -12.45 4.44 -5.84
CA MET A 31 -11.41 3.77 -5.07
C MET A 31 -10.05 4.11 -5.66
N LEU A 32 -9.19 4.79 -4.89
CA LEU A 32 -7.81 5.12 -5.28
C LEU A 32 -6.83 4.19 -4.55
N VAL A 33 -6.02 3.48 -5.32
CA VAL A 33 -5.05 2.52 -4.79
C VAL A 33 -3.64 3.13 -4.84
N ILE A 34 -2.99 3.15 -3.68
CA ILE A 34 -1.66 3.70 -3.42
C ILE A 34 -0.72 2.52 -3.09
N PRO A 35 -0.14 1.87 -4.11
CA PRO A 35 0.80 0.77 -3.90
C PRO A 35 2.11 1.28 -3.28
N PRO A 36 2.98 0.38 -2.80
CA PRO A 36 4.33 0.75 -2.45
C PRO A 36 5.09 1.27 -3.68
N PHE A 37 6.05 2.15 -3.43
CA PHE A 37 7.07 2.56 -4.41
C PHE A 37 8.42 1.83 -4.18
N ILE A 38 8.46 0.94 -3.19
CA ILE A 38 9.48 -0.11 -3.03
C ILE A 38 8.93 -1.34 -3.77
N ASN A 39 9.61 -1.73 -4.86
CA ASN A 39 9.08 -2.59 -5.92
C ASN A 39 7.84 -2.00 -6.61
N LYS A 40 7.36 -2.70 -7.65
CA LYS A 40 6.32 -2.18 -8.56
C LYS A 40 4.90 -2.51 -8.09
N TYR A 41 3.92 -1.74 -8.57
CA TYR A 41 2.54 -1.88 -8.12
C TYR A 41 1.88 -3.23 -8.41
N TYR A 42 2.38 -3.97 -9.42
CA TYR A 42 1.67 -5.12 -9.98
C TYR A 42 1.60 -6.32 -9.03
N ILE A 43 2.16 -6.25 -7.83
CA ILE A 43 1.84 -7.18 -6.73
C ILE A 43 0.34 -7.20 -6.42
N MET A 44 -0.36 -6.09 -6.64
CA MET A 44 -1.81 -5.97 -6.46
C MET A 44 -2.61 -6.38 -7.72
N ASP A 45 -1.93 -6.69 -8.82
CA ASP A 45 -2.50 -7.11 -10.10
C ASP A 45 -1.61 -8.17 -10.79
N LEU A 46 -1.23 -9.22 -10.06
CA LEU A 46 -0.24 -10.21 -10.55
C LEU A 46 -0.74 -10.92 -11.81
N ASN A 47 -1.80 -11.70 -11.64
CA ASN A 47 -2.49 -12.46 -12.68
C ASN A 47 -4.00 -12.42 -12.44
N GLU A 48 -4.78 -12.95 -13.37
CA GLU A 48 -6.25 -12.89 -13.32
C GLU A 48 -6.85 -13.46 -12.02
N LYS A 49 -6.29 -14.53 -11.48
CA LYS A 49 -6.77 -15.19 -10.25
C LYS A 49 -6.30 -14.49 -8.97
N LYS A 50 -5.20 -13.73 -9.05
CA LYS A 50 -4.54 -13.05 -7.92
C LYS A 50 -4.57 -11.52 -8.04
N SER A 51 -5.52 -10.97 -8.81
CA SER A 51 -5.65 -9.53 -8.99
C SER A 51 -6.66 -8.93 -8.02
N MET A 52 -6.17 -8.07 -7.13
CA MET A 52 -7.02 -7.24 -6.27
C MET A 52 -7.73 -6.16 -7.10
N MET A 53 -7.09 -5.67 -8.16
CA MET A 53 -7.68 -4.65 -9.04
C MET A 53 -8.89 -5.19 -9.78
N LYS A 54 -8.76 -6.37 -10.39
CA LYS A 54 -9.89 -7.10 -10.98
C LYS A 54 -10.98 -7.36 -9.95
N TYR A 55 -10.62 -7.79 -8.75
CA TYR A 55 -11.60 -8.04 -7.69
C TYR A 55 -12.40 -6.79 -7.30
N LEU A 56 -11.74 -5.62 -7.15
CA LEU A 56 -12.44 -4.35 -6.89
C LEU A 56 -13.37 -3.95 -8.03
N VAL A 57 -12.92 -4.08 -9.28
CA VAL A 57 -13.74 -3.81 -10.47
C VAL A 57 -14.97 -4.72 -10.51
N ASP A 58 -14.79 -6.03 -10.33
CA ASP A 58 -15.87 -7.02 -10.28
C ASP A 58 -16.84 -6.77 -9.12
N LYS A 59 -16.37 -6.12 -8.04
CA LYS A 59 -17.18 -5.67 -6.89
C LYS A 59 -17.72 -4.25 -7.05
N LYS A 60 -17.78 -3.74 -8.28
CA LYS A 60 -18.44 -2.47 -8.67
C LYS A 60 -17.74 -1.21 -8.14
N PHE A 61 -16.45 -1.26 -7.81
CA PHE A 61 -15.70 -0.05 -7.45
C PHE A 61 -15.10 0.60 -8.70
N ASN A 62 -15.30 1.91 -8.88
CA ASN A 62 -14.59 2.68 -9.89
C ASN A 62 -13.13 2.86 -9.44
N THR A 63 -12.25 2.02 -9.95
CA THR A 63 -10.93 1.75 -9.36
C THR A 63 -9.82 2.44 -10.14
N PHE A 64 -8.98 3.16 -9.40
CA PHE A 64 -7.81 3.87 -9.87
C PHE A 64 -6.58 3.35 -9.14
N LEU A 65 -5.43 3.31 -9.80
CA LEU A 65 -4.17 2.89 -9.20
C LEU A 65 -3.03 3.81 -9.63
N ILE A 66 -2.19 4.19 -8.67
CA ILE A 66 -0.95 4.94 -8.91
C ILE A 66 0.15 3.97 -9.36
N SER A 67 0.70 4.16 -10.55
CA SER A 67 1.90 3.48 -11.03
C SER A 67 3.10 4.42 -10.90
N TRP A 68 3.89 4.26 -9.84
CA TRP A 68 5.08 5.08 -9.57
C TRP A 68 6.14 4.95 -10.66
N LYS A 69 6.77 6.07 -11.02
CA LYS A 69 7.98 6.13 -11.87
C LYS A 69 9.12 5.43 -11.13
N ASN A 70 9.95 4.66 -11.84
CA ASN A 70 11.23 4.21 -11.28
C ASN A 70 12.19 5.41 -11.29
N PRO A 71 12.63 5.91 -10.11
CA PRO A 71 13.47 7.10 -10.02
C PRO A 71 14.80 6.94 -10.77
N ASP A 72 15.39 8.06 -11.16
CA ASP A 72 16.76 8.13 -11.69
C ASP A 72 17.54 9.23 -10.94
N ALA A 73 18.78 9.50 -11.35
CA ALA A 73 19.62 10.50 -10.68
C ALA A 73 18.99 11.91 -10.61
N SER A 74 18.12 12.27 -11.58
CA SER A 74 17.40 13.55 -11.57
C SER A 74 16.37 13.64 -10.44
N SER A 75 15.94 12.50 -9.89
CA SER A 75 14.97 12.42 -8.81
C SER A 75 15.58 12.58 -7.40
N ARG A 76 16.90 12.77 -7.27
CA ARG A 76 17.64 12.83 -5.99
C ARG A 76 16.96 13.61 -4.87
N ASN A 77 16.39 14.76 -5.20
CA ASN A 77 15.83 15.71 -4.25
C ASN A 77 14.34 15.49 -3.95
N ILE A 78 13.71 14.47 -4.53
CA ILE A 78 12.34 14.09 -4.24
C ILE A 78 12.29 13.50 -2.83
N SER A 79 11.43 14.07 -1.98
CA SER A 79 11.19 13.67 -0.58
C SER A 79 9.76 13.17 -0.39
N PHE A 80 9.38 12.79 0.84
CA PHE A 80 7.99 12.44 1.13
C PHE A 80 7.00 13.57 0.78
N LYS A 81 7.44 14.83 0.86
CA LYS A 81 6.63 16.00 0.49
C LYS A 81 6.14 15.89 -0.96
N GLU A 82 7.04 15.65 -1.92
CA GLU A 82 6.67 15.54 -3.33
C GLU A 82 5.82 14.28 -3.59
N TYR A 83 6.10 13.14 -2.93
CA TYR A 83 5.24 11.95 -3.03
C TYR A 83 3.81 12.20 -2.51
N ILE A 84 3.63 13.10 -1.55
CA ILE A 84 2.32 13.49 -1.03
C ILE A 84 1.66 14.51 -1.95
N GLU A 85 2.29 15.65 -2.19
CA GLU A 85 1.71 16.78 -2.92
C GLU A 85 1.53 16.46 -4.41
N ASP A 86 2.61 16.07 -5.08
CA ASP A 86 2.63 15.77 -6.52
C ASP A 86 2.25 14.32 -6.83
N GLY A 87 2.16 13.46 -5.82
CA GLY A 87 1.74 12.07 -5.94
C GLY A 87 0.30 11.85 -5.47
N VAL A 88 0.12 11.60 -4.17
CA VAL A 88 -1.17 11.20 -3.59
C VAL A 88 -2.27 12.25 -3.79
N LEU A 89 -1.98 13.53 -3.50
CA LEU A 89 -2.99 14.59 -3.60
C LEU A 89 -3.35 14.89 -5.06
N GLU A 90 -2.38 14.83 -5.97
CA GLU A 90 -2.63 14.97 -7.40
C GLU A 90 -3.44 13.78 -7.95
N ALA A 91 -3.12 12.56 -7.54
CA ALA A 91 -3.92 11.37 -7.89
C ALA A 91 -5.36 11.46 -7.37
N LEU A 92 -5.54 11.96 -6.14
CA LEU A 92 -6.85 12.22 -5.55
C LEU A 92 -7.61 13.28 -6.37
N ARG A 93 -6.95 14.38 -6.74
CA ARG A 93 -7.53 15.45 -7.57
C ARG A 93 -8.03 14.89 -8.90
N VAL A 94 -7.16 14.20 -9.65
CA VAL A 94 -7.51 13.62 -10.96
C VAL A 94 -8.62 12.58 -10.83
N THR A 95 -8.58 11.71 -9.81
CA THR A 95 -9.61 10.70 -9.55
C THR A 95 -10.98 11.33 -9.30
N CYS A 96 -11.03 12.34 -8.43
CA CYS A 96 -12.25 13.05 -8.11
C CYS A 96 -12.77 13.89 -9.29
N GLU A 97 -11.90 14.57 -10.03
CA GLU A 97 -12.28 15.28 -11.26
C GLU A 97 -12.80 14.34 -12.34
N LYS A 98 -12.12 13.21 -12.55
CA LYS A 98 -12.55 12.20 -13.52
C LYS A 98 -13.96 11.76 -13.18
N THR A 99 -14.18 11.32 -11.94
CA THR A 99 -15.46 10.74 -11.52
C THR A 99 -16.58 11.74 -11.25
N GLY A 100 -16.26 13.00 -11.00
CA GLY A 100 -17.21 14.01 -10.50
C GLY A 100 -17.49 13.89 -9.00
N SER A 101 -16.81 12.99 -8.27
CA SER A 101 -16.96 12.85 -6.83
C SER A 101 -16.18 13.95 -6.08
N ASN A 102 -16.70 14.39 -4.92
CA ASN A 102 -15.97 15.29 -4.01
C ASN A 102 -15.03 14.55 -3.05
N ALA A 103 -15.06 13.21 -3.05
CA ALA A 103 -14.23 12.39 -2.19
C ALA A 103 -13.89 11.02 -2.83
N ALA A 104 -12.82 10.38 -2.37
CA ALA A 104 -12.45 9.02 -2.75
C ALA A 104 -12.23 8.15 -1.52
N ASN A 105 -12.42 6.84 -1.65
CA ASN A 105 -11.86 5.87 -0.71
C ASN A 105 -10.44 5.53 -1.16
N ILE A 106 -9.55 5.27 -0.20
CA ILE A 106 -8.19 4.86 -0.52
C ILE A 106 -7.88 3.45 0.00
N ALA A 107 -7.05 2.72 -0.74
CA ALA A 107 -6.35 1.55 -0.23
C ALA A 107 -4.86 1.68 -0.49
N SER A 108 -4.06 1.21 0.45
CA SER A 108 -2.63 1.40 0.43
C SER A 108 -1.89 0.18 0.96
N TYR A 109 -0.67 -0.04 0.48
CA TYR A 109 0.10 -1.23 0.82
C TYR A 109 1.54 -0.90 1.19
N CYS A 110 2.04 -1.50 2.28
CA CYS A 110 3.40 -1.35 2.79
C CYS A 110 3.75 0.14 2.98
N VAL A 111 4.87 0.63 2.44
CA VAL A 111 5.26 2.06 2.53
C VAL A 111 4.22 3.01 1.92
N GLY A 112 3.39 2.52 0.99
CA GLY A 112 2.26 3.29 0.46
C GLY A 112 1.23 3.63 1.55
N GLY A 113 1.10 2.79 2.59
CA GLY A 113 0.24 3.08 3.76
C GLY A 113 0.83 4.09 4.71
N THR A 114 2.15 4.09 4.90
CA THR A 114 2.87 5.16 5.59
C THR A 114 2.63 6.49 4.87
N LEU A 115 2.83 6.51 3.55
CA LEU A 115 2.58 7.69 2.70
C LEU A 115 1.13 8.17 2.80
N ALA A 116 0.16 7.26 2.72
CA ALA A 116 -1.27 7.59 2.83
C ALA A 116 -1.65 8.17 4.20
N SER A 117 -1.04 7.66 5.28
CA SER A 117 -1.25 8.15 6.65
C SER A 117 -0.71 9.57 6.82
N LEU A 118 0.50 9.83 6.30
CA LEU A 118 1.09 11.16 6.26
C LEU A 118 0.25 12.13 5.43
N ALA A 119 -0.25 11.70 4.26
CA ALA A 119 -1.14 12.51 3.43
C ALA A 119 -2.46 12.87 4.14
N LEU A 120 -3.06 11.92 4.86
CA LEU A 120 -4.27 12.17 5.66
C LEU A 120 -4.04 13.19 6.78
N ALA A 121 -2.91 13.12 7.48
CA ALA A 121 -2.55 14.09 8.50
C ALA A 121 -2.22 15.46 7.88
N TYR A 122 -1.50 15.49 6.76
CA TYR A 122 -1.18 16.71 6.02
C TYR A 122 -2.46 17.45 5.60
N LEU A 123 -3.49 16.73 5.13
CA LEU A 123 -4.81 17.27 4.77
C LEU A 123 -5.60 17.85 5.95
N LYS A 124 -5.17 17.65 7.20
CA LYS A 124 -5.77 18.30 8.38
C LYS A 124 -5.26 19.72 8.58
N VAL A 125 -4.11 20.05 8.00
CA VAL A 125 -3.48 21.37 8.11
C VAL A 125 -3.60 22.13 6.79
N VAL A 126 -3.40 21.46 5.66
CA VAL A 126 -3.42 22.06 4.33
C VAL A 126 -4.81 21.87 3.69
N PRO A 127 -5.53 22.97 3.36
CA PRO A 127 -6.83 22.87 2.72
C PRO A 127 -6.76 22.15 1.38
N ASN A 128 -7.69 21.22 1.16
CA ASN A 128 -7.87 20.56 -0.13
C ASN A 128 -9.34 20.53 -0.52
N LYS A 129 -9.60 20.64 -1.82
CA LYS A 129 -10.96 20.58 -2.39
C LYS A 129 -11.58 19.19 -2.22
N TYR A 130 -10.76 18.15 -2.30
CA TYR A 130 -11.19 16.76 -2.32
C TYR A 130 -10.86 16.06 -1.01
N LYS A 131 -11.75 15.16 -0.57
CA LYS A 131 -11.64 14.47 0.73
C LYS A 131 -11.34 12.99 0.55
N ILE A 132 -10.73 12.40 1.57
CA ILE A 132 -10.63 10.93 1.69
C ILE A 132 -11.77 10.46 2.60
N SER A 133 -12.68 9.66 2.05
CA SER A 133 -13.88 9.15 2.75
C SER A 133 -13.59 7.98 3.68
N SER A 134 -12.68 7.10 3.28
CA SER A 134 -12.20 5.99 4.09
C SER A 134 -10.79 5.58 3.67
N ALA A 135 -10.03 4.95 4.56
CA ALA A 135 -8.67 4.53 4.31
C ALA A 135 -8.47 3.05 4.64
N THR A 136 -7.86 2.30 3.72
CA THR A 136 -7.47 0.92 3.92
C THR A 136 -5.95 0.80 3.94
N TYR A 137 -5.40 0.10 4.93
CA TYR A 137 -3.97 -0.18 5.06
C TYR A 137 -3.72 -1.68 5.01
N PHE A 138 -2.85 -2.11 4.11
CA PHE A 138 -2.36 -3.47 4.01
C PHE A 138 -0.91 -3.52 4.50
N ALA A 139 -0.64 -4.33 5.52
CA ALA A 139 0.70 -4.58 6.07
C ALA A 139 1.59 -3.32 6.12
N SER A 140 1.06 -2.24 6.69
CA SER A 140 1.68 -0.91 6.66
C SER A 140 2.10 -0.52 8.07
N LEU A 141 3.36 -0.13 8.22
CA LEU A 141 3.88 0.42 9.48
C LEU A 141 3.65 1.94 9.54
N ILE A 142 3.34 2.41 10.74
CA ILE A 142 3.33 3.83 11.07
C ILE A 142 4.07 4.10 12.38
N ASP A 143 4.02 3.12 13.29
CA ASP A 143 4.92 3.01 14.44
C ASP A 143 6.06 2.06 14.07
N PHE A 144 7.28 2.57 14.13
CA PHE A 144 8.52 1.88 13.78
C PHE A 144 9.36 1.55 15.01
N GLU A 145 8.79 1.57 16.23
CA GLU A 145 9.52 1.22 17.46
C GLU A 145 10.07 -0.21 17.41
N ASP A 146 9.29 -1.14 16.84
CA ASP A 146 9.70 -2.51 16.55
C ASP A 146 9.39 -2.84 15.08
N PRO A 147 10.27 -2.47 14.12
CA PRO A 147 9.98 -2.60 12.70
C PRO A 147 10.29 -4.01 12.17
N GLY A 148 10.50 -5.00 13.05
CA GLY A 148 10.88 -6.36 12.70
C GLY A 148 12.37 -6.50 12.40
N GLU A 149 12.73 -7.55 11.65
CA GLU A 149 14.13 -7.92 11.38
C GLU A 149 14.91 -6.82 10.65
N LEU A 150 14.22 -5.95 9.91
CA LEU A 150 14.82 -4.76 9.29
C LEU A 150 15.49 -3.86 10.33
N GLY A 151 14.92 -3.73 11.53
CA GLY A 151 15.43 -2.86 12.59
C GLY A 151 16.86 -3.20 13.02
N ILE A 152 17.30 -4.44 12.84
CA ILE A 152 18.67 -4.90 13.15
C ILE A 152 19.72 -4.17 12.29
N PHE A 153 19.33 -3.71 11.09
CA PHE A 153 20.19 -3.04 10.13
C PHE A 153 20.04 -1.51 10.12
N ILE A 154 19.39 -0.95 11.14
CA ILE A 154 19.15 0.47 11.27
C ILE A 154 19.97 1.03 12.42
N THR A 155 21.23 1.39 12.15
CA THR A 155 22.04 2.25 13.03
C THR A 155 22.46 3.54 12.33
N ASP A 156 22.89 4.53 13.10
CA ASP A 156 23.36 5.81 12.56
C ASP A 156 24.55 5.62 11.60
N GLU A 157 25.48 4.72 11.93
CA GLU A 157 26.64 4.41 11.09
C GLU A 157 26.24 3.72 9.79
N GLN A 158 25.32 2.75 9.85
CA GLN A 158 24.80 2.05 8.66
C GLN A 158 24.06 3.00 7.73
N ILE A 159 23.17 3.84 8.28
CA ILE A 159 22.45 4.86 7.49
C ILE A 159 23.44 5.84 6.86
N THR A 160 24.44 6.32 7.61
CA THR A 160 25.47 7.23 7.09
C THR A 160 26.24 6.60 5.92
N SER A 161 26.57 5.31 6.01
CA SER A 161 27.22 4.57 4.92
C SER A 161 26.33 4.49 3.68
N ILE A 162 25.05 4.16 3.85
CA ILE A 162 24.05 4.13 2.76
C ILE A 162 23.92 5.52 2.12
N GLU A 163 23.87 6.59 2.91
CA GLU A 163 23.81 7.97 2.41
C GLU A 163 25.06 8.35 1.61
N GLN A 164 26.26 7.94 2.05
CA GLN A 164 27.49 8.15 1.29
C GLN A 164 27.48 7.44 -0.06
N GLN A 165 26.88 6.24 -0.14
CA GLN A 165 26.68 5.54 -1.40
C GLN A 165 25.69 6.30 -2.29
N MET A 166 24.51 6.67 -1.76
CA MET A 166 23.48 7.40 -2.51
C MET A 166 23.97 8.77 -3.00
N LYS A 167 24.85 9.46 -2.26
CA LYS A 167 25.46 10.73 -2.72
C LYS A 167 26.20 10.60 -4.06
N LYS A 168 26.67 9.41 -4.43
CA LYS A 168 27.36 9.17 -5.71
C LYS A 168 26.37 9.01 -6.87
N THR A 169 25.24 8.35 -6.65
CA THR A 169 24.27 7.94 -7.68
C THR A 169 23.02 8.83 -7.74
N GLY A 170 22.63 9.41 -6.62
CA GLY A 170 21.40 10.19 -6.42
C GLY A 170 20.19 9.36 -6.01
N TYR A 171 20.37 8.07 -5.78
CA TYR A 171 19.32 7.14 -5.39
C TYR A 171 19.92 5.90 -4.72
N PHE A 172 19.10 5.19 -3.96
CA PHE A 172 19.39 3.83 -3.51
C PHE A 172 19.07 2.84 -4.64
N ASP A 173 20.02 1.94 -4.95
CA ASP A 173 19.87 1.02 -6.07
C ASP A 173 18.91 -0.13 -5.73
N GLY A 174 18.08 -0.51 -6.70
CA GLY A 174 17.11 -1.60 -6.52
C GLY A 174 17.77 -2.94 -6.23
N LYS A 175 19.00 -3.18 -6.71
CA LYS A 175 19.76 -4.41 -6.42
C LYS A 175 20.14 -4.52 -4.95
N ASP A 176 20.54 -3.41 -4.33
CA ASP A 176 20.89 -3.36 -2.91
C ASP A 176 19.64 -3.54 -2.05
N MET A 177 18.50 -2.97 -2.48
CA MET A 177 17.21 -3.19 -1.84
C MET A 177 16.75 -4.65 -1.93
N ALA A 178 16.87 -5.26 -3.11
CA ALA A 178 16.55 -6.67 -3.32
C ALA A 178 17.45 -7.57 -2.46
N ALA A 179 18.74 -7.24 -2.32
CA ALA A 179 19.66 -7.97 -1.45
C ALA A 179 19.24 -7.89 0.03
N ALA A 180 18.89 -6.70 0.52
CA ALA A 180 18.39 -6.51 1.88
C ALA A 180 17.12 -7.33 2.14
N PHE A 181 16.11 -7.25 1.27
CA PHE A 181 14.88 -8.04 1.42
C PHE A 181 15.10 -9.54 1.29
N ASN A 182 16.03 -9.99 0.44
CA ASN A 182 16.37 -11.41 0.35
C ASN A 182 17.05 -11.93 1.62
N PHE A 183 17.86 -11.10 2.30
CA PHE A 183 18.49 -11.46 3.58
C PHE A 183 17.45 -11.63 4.71
N LEU A 184 16.36 -10.86 4.66
CA LEU A 184 15.27 -10.85 5.64
C LEU A 184 14.19 -11.91 5.38
N ARG A 185 14.34 -12.71 4.33
CA ARG A 185 13.38 -13.78 4.06
C ARG A 185 13.67 -14.95 4.98
N PRO A 186 12.65 -15.46 5.70
CA PRO A 186 12.75 -16.77 6.31
C PRO A 186 13.13 -17.81 5.26
N ALA A 187 14.02 -18.73 5.62
CA ALA A 187 14.46 -19.84 4.77
C ALA A 187 13.27 -20.67 4.22
N ASP A 188 12.09 -20.59 4.85
CA ASP A 188 10.89 -21.35 4.51
C ASP A 188 10.27 -21.03 3.14
N LEU A 189 10.48 -19.82 2.60
CA LEU A 189 10.06 -19.50 1.22
C LEU A 189 10.92 -20.21 0.19
N TYR A 190 12.21 -20.41 0.49
CA TYR A 190 13.12 -21.22 -0.33
C TYR A 190 12.89 -22.71 -0.10
N TRP A 191 12.71 -23.16 1.14
CA TRP A 191 12.61 -24.58 1.47
C TRP A 191 11.28 -25.20 1.01
N ASN A 192 10.15 -24.51 1.19
CA ASN A 192 8.87 -24.97 0.63
C ASN A 192 8.89 -24.98 -0.90
N TYR A 193 9.63 -24.05 -1.54
CA TYR A 193 9.82 -24.03 -2.99
C TYR A 193 10.69 -25.21 -3.46
N VAL A 194 11.82 -25.47 -2.81
CA VAL A 194 12.71 -26.60 -3.15
C VAL A 194 12.03 -27.94 -2.90
N VAL A 195 11.35 -28.11 -1.78
CA VAL A 195 10.62 -29.35 -1.44
C VAL A 195 9.46 -29.60 -2.41
N ASN A 196 8.62 -28.59 -2.70
CA ASN A 196 7.48 -28.80 -3.61
C ASN A 196 7.87 -28.93 -5.09
N ASN A 197 8.97 -28.29 -5.54
CA ASN A 197 9.33 -28.29 -6.96
C ASN A 197 10.35 -29.37 -7.30
N TYR A 198 11.40 -29.53 -6.48
CA TYR A 198 12.51 -30.43 -6.79
C TYR A 198 12.21 -31.88 -6.39
N LEU A 199 11.46 -32.09 -5.30
CA LEU A 199 11.11 -33.46 -4.83
C LEU A 199 9.74 -33.94 -5.32
N LEU A 200 8.77 -33.04 -5.52
CA LEU A 200 7.38 -33.40 -5.86
C LEU A 200 6.97 -33.09 -7.30
N GLY A 201 7.81 -32.38 -8.09
CA GLY A 201 7.59 -32.15 -9.52
C GLY A 201 6.41 -31.23 -9.87
N ASN A 202 5.90 -30.42 -8.93
CA ASN A 202 4.81 -29.49 -9.18
C ASN A 202 5.31 -28.15 -9.76
N GLU A 203 4.53 -27.51 -10.65
CA GLU A 203 4.82 -26.14 -11.10
C GLU A 203 4.62 -25.13 -9.95
N PRO A 204 5.57 -24.23 -9.68
CA PRO A 204 5.46 -23.33 -8.53
C PRO A 204 4.42 -22.23 -8.74
N THR A 205 3.39 -22.26 -7.90
CA THR A 205 2.44 -21.13 -7.71
C THR A 205 3.08 -19.82 -7.24
N ALA A 206 4.37 -19.83 -6.87
CA ALA A 206 5.14 -18.71 -6.35
C ALA A 206 5.98 -17.97 -7.42
N PHE A 207 6.06 -18.46 -8.67
CA PHE A 207 6.89 -17.83 -9.71
C PHE A 207 6.55 -16.36 -9.94
N ASP A 208 5.26 -16.01 -9.99
CA ASP A 208 4.80 -14.62 -10.17
C ASP A 208 5.29 -13.68 -9.04
N MET A 209 5.30 -14.16 -7.79
CA MET A 209 5.73 -13.37 -6.63
C MET A 209 7.26 -13.23 -6.60
N LEU A 210 7.98 -14.27 -7.03
CA LEU A 210 9.44 -14.23 -7.18
C LEU A 210 9.83 -13.24 -8.29
N HIS A 211 9.15 -13.28 -9.43
CA HIS A 211 9.37 -12.33 -10.53
C HIS A 211 9.13 -10.89 -10.07
N TRP A 212 8.01 -10.64 -9.39
CA TRP A 212 7.73 -9.31 -8.80
C TRP A 212 8.83 -8.85 -7.85
N ASN A 213 9.33 -9.76 -7.02
CA ASN A 213 10.33 -9.39 -6.03
C ASN A 213 11.70 -9.07 -6.66
N SER A 214 12.08 -9.77 -7.74
CA SER A 214 13.31 -9.48 -8.49
C SER A 214 13.23 -8.19 -9.29
N ASP A 215 12.02 -7.73 -9.62
CA ASP A 215 11.76 -6.50 -10.37
C ASP A 215 11.70 -5.28 -9.43
N SER A 216 12.86 -4.99 -8.83
CA SER A 216 13.06 -3.92 -7.86
C SER A 216 12.97 -2.51 -8.46
N THR A 217 12.76 -1.52 -7.61
CA THR A 217 12.77 -0.09 -7.96
C THR A 217 13.85 0.64 -7.17
N ARG A 218 14.31 1.77 -7.72
CA ARG A 218 15.22 2.69 -7.02
C ARG A 218 14.43 3.58 -6.06
N LEU A 219 15.12 4.17 -5.10
CA LEU A 219 14.53 5.15 -4.18
C LEU A 219 15.34 6.46 -4.21
N PRO A 220 14.71 7.64 -4.30
CA PRO A 220 15.43 8.90 -4.26
C PRO A 220 16.25 9.04 -2.97
N GLU A 221 17.46 9.60 -3.08
CA GLU A 221 18.36 9.80 -1.94
C GLU A 221 17.68 10.51 -0.77
N LYS A 222 17.02 11.65 -1.04
CA LYS A 222 16.38 12.45 0.01
C LYS A 222 15.25 11.70 0.69
N MET A 223 14.33 11.12 -0.08
CA MET A 223 13.22 10.32 0.47
C MET A 223 13.72 9.11 1.28
N HIS A 224 14.70 8.36 0.77
CA HIS A 224 15.20 7.16 1.46
C HIS A 224 15.94 7.50 2.75
N SER A 225 16.83 8.51 2.74
CA SER A 225 17.51 8.99 3.95
C SER A 225 16.50 9.45 5.00
N GLU A 226 15.49 10.21 4.58
CA GLU A 226 14.39 10.67 5.44
C GLU A 226 13.60 9.48 6.01
N TYR A 227 13.29 8.46 5.20
CA TYR A 227 12.59 7.27 5.66
C TYR A 227 13.35 6.55 6.77
N LEU A 228 14.65 6.30 6.54
CA LEU A 228 15.50 5.60 7.51
C LEU A 228 15.72 6.42 8.77
N ARG A 229 16.09 7.70 8.65
CA ARG A 229 16.40 8.54 9.82
C ARG A 229 15.15 8.93 10.60
N CYS A 230 14.11 9.41 9.94
CA CYS A 230 12.94 9.95 10.64
C CYS A 230 11.99 8.87 11.13
N MET A 231 11.84 7.76 10.39
CA MET A 231 10.87 6.71 10.73
C MET A 231 11.56 5.55 11.42
N TYR A 232 12.43 4.80 10.73
CA TYR A 232 13.05 3.61 11.32
C TYR A 232 13.93 3.91 12.53
N LEU A 233 14.82 4.91 12.45
CA LEU A 233 15.77 5.18 13.53
C LEU A 233 15.14 5.96 14.70
N ASN A 234 14.39 7.03 14.39
CA ASN A 234 13.91 7.97 15.41
C ASN A 234 12.41 7.86 15.72
N ASN A 235 11.64 7.13 14.91
CA ASN A 235 10.19 6.93 15.06
C ASN A 235 9.43 8.25 15.27
N LEU A 236 9.78 9.28 14.49
CA LEU A 236 9.33 10.67 14.71
C LEU A 236 7.84 10.89 14.44
N VAL A 237 7.22 10.05 13.60
CA VAL A 237 5.83 10.21 13.16
C VAL A 237 4.87 10.03 14.33
N VAL A 238 4.92 8.89 15.03
CA VAL A 238 4.06 8.63 16.21
C VAL A 238 4.45 9.46 17.44
N LYS A 239 5.65 10.06 17.43
CA LYS A 239 6.12 11.01 18.45
C LYS A 239 5.64 12.44 18.18
N ASN A 240 4.86 12.70 17.12
CA ASN A 240 4.41 14.03 16.69
C ASN A 240 5.57 15.03 16.49
N LYS A 241 6.71 14.54 16.00
CA LYS A 241 7.92 15.33 15.74
C LYS A 241 8.31 15.38 14.27
N TYR A 242 7.58 14.67 13.42
CA TYR A 242 7.81 14.65 11.98
C TYR A 242 7.12 15.84 11.30
N LYS A 243 7.79 16.44 10.32
CA LYS A 243 7.29 17.59 9.56
C LYS A 243 7.43 17.33 8.06
N ILE A 244 6.44 17.81 7.30
CA ILE A 244 6.48 17.83 5.83
C ILE A 244 6.58 19.29 5.39
N GLY A 245 7.77 19.71 4.99
CA GLY A 245 8.07 21.15 4.90
C GLY A 245 7.87 21.81 6.26
N ASP A 246 7.03 22.84 6.32
CA ASP A 246 6.68 23.53 7.56
C ASP A 246 5.42 22.95 8.26
N VAL A 247 4.80 21.91 7.67
CA VAL A 247 3.57 21.32 8.18
C VAL A 247 3.88 20.24 9.22
N GLU A 248 3.40 20.45 10.45
CA GLU A 248 3.50 19.46 11.52
C GLU A 248 2.51 18.32 11.31
N ILE A 249 2.98 17.09 11.49
CA ILE A 249 2.19 15.89 11.27
C ILE A 249 1.71 15.34 12.61
N ASP A 250 0.39 15.27 12.77
CA ASP A 250 -0.29 14.71 13.93
C ASP A 250 -1.37 13.71 13.48
N LEU A 251 -1.08 12.42 13.68
CA LEU A 251 -1.99 11.32 13.31
C LEU A 251 -3.26 11.30 14.17
N SER A 252 -3.22 11.90 15.37
CA SER A 252 -4.38 11.95 16.26
C SER A 252 -5.51 12.84 15.71
N LYS A 253 -5.23 13.67 14.69
CA LYS A 253 -6.24 14.47 14.00
C LYS A 253 -6.99 13.69 12.91
N ILE A 254 -6.56 12.47 12.59
CA ILE A 254 -7.20 11.62 11.58
C ILE A 254 -8.42 10.93 12.20
N GLU A 255 -9.59 11.28 11.67
CA GLU A 255 -10.91 10.76 12.06
C GLU A 255 -11.53 9.89 10.95
N THR A 256 -10.89 9.83 9.78
CA THR A 256 -11.34 9.07 8.62
C THR A 256 -11.46 7.58 9.00
N PRO A 257 -12.57 6.89 8.69
CA PRO A 257 -12.70 5.45 8.98
C PRO A 257 -11.55 4.63 8.37
N ILE A 258 -10.98 3.72 9.17
CA ILE A 258 -9.83 2.90 8.79
C ILE A 258 -10.19 1.42 8.76
N PHE A 259 -9.73 0.72 7.72
CA PHE A 259 -9.66 -0.74 7.68
C PHE A 259 -8.20 -1.17 7.58
N SER A 260 -7.66 -1.79 8.63
CA SER A 260 -6.26 -2.20 8.67
C SER A 260 -6.14 -3.72 8.64
N VAL A 261 -5.23 -4.22 7.80
CA VAL A 261 -4.95 -5.65 7.63
C VAL A 261 -3.48 -5.88 7.88
N ALA A 262 -3.17 -6.80 8.79
CA ALA A 262 -1.83 -7.35 8.98
C ALA A 262 -1.84 -8.86 8.73
N THR A 263 -0.66 -9.49 8.69
CA THR A 263 -0.53 -10.93 8.45
C THR A 263 0.29 -11.62 9.54
N THR A 264 -0.05 -12.86 9.91
CA THR A 264 0.53 -13.54 11.09
C THR A 264 2.04 -13.77 10.99
N GLU A 265 2.54 -14.15 9.81
CA GLU A 265 3.96 -14.46 9.55
C GLU A 265 4.66 -13.31 8.79
N ASP A 266 4.27 -12.06 9.07
CA ASP A 266 4.90 -10.90 8.44
C ASP A 266 6.19 -10.51 9.19
N HIS A 267 7.34 -10.76 8.56
CA HIS A 267 8.64 -10.34 9.08
C HIS A 267 9.04 -8.92 8.62
N ILE A 268 8.34 -8.37 7.63
CA ILE A 268 8.61 -7.03 7.06
C ILE A 268 7.84 -5.96 7.82
N ALA A 269 6.57 -6.24 8.11
CA ALA A 269 5.69 -5.39 8.89
C ALA A 269 4.99 -6.24 9.97
N PRO A 270 5.68 -6.56 11.08
CA PRO A 270 5.13 -7.42 12.12
C PRO A 270 3.75 -6.95 12.56
N TRP A 271 2.79 -7.88 12.60
CA TRP A 271 1.39 -7.51 12.86
C TRP A 271 1.21 -6.82 14.21
N ARG A 272 2.06 -7.16 15.19
CA ARG A 272 2.07 -6.54 16.51
C ARG A 272 2.41 -5.05 16.44
N SER A 273 3.33 -4.67 15.57
CA SER A 273 3.76 -3.29 15.31
C SER A 273 2.73 -2.54 14.47
N VAL A 274 2.15 -3.20 13.45
CA VAL A 274 1.00 -2.66 12.70
C VAL A 274 -0.15 -2.35 13.65
N TYR A 275 -0.49 -3.28 14.56
CA TYR A 275 -1.54 -3.10 15.56
C TYR A 275 -1.21 -1.99 16.55
N GLN A 276 0.03 -1.93 17.03
CA GLN A 276 0.50 -0.89 17.96
C GLN A 276 0.31 0.51 17.37
N GLY A 277 0.70 0.70 16.10
CA GLY A 277 0.59 1.98 15.41
C GLY A 277 -0.85 2.47 15.23
N LEU A 278 -1.86 1.60 15.33
CA LEU A 278 -3.27 2.01 15.27
C LEU A 278 -3.67 2.93 16.43
N ASN A 279 -2.95 2.89 17.56
CA ASN A 279 -3.19 3.79 18.70
C ASN A 279 -2.99 5.27 18.35
N ALA A 280 -2.18 5.57 17.33
CA ALA A 280 -1.87 6.93 16.90
C ALA A 280 -3.08 7.66 16.27
N TYR A 281 -4.07 6.94 15.73
CA TYR A 281 -5.22 7.53 15.04
C TYR A 281 -6.40 7.82 15.97
N ASN A 282 -7.22 8.82 15.66
CA ASN A 282 -8.51 9.08 16.32
C ASN A 282 -9.70 8.61 15.46
N SER A 283 -9.55 7.45 14.83
CA SER A 283 -10.48 6.94 13.83
C SER A 283 -11.30 5.77 14.35
N HIS A 284 -12.44 5.49 13.70
CA HIS A 284 -13.08 4.17 13.83
C HIS A 284 -12.30 3.16 13.00
N ILE A 285 -11.73 2.15 13.65
CA ILE A 285 -10.81 1.20 13.01
C ILE A 285 -11.38 -0.22 13.08
N ASN A 286 -11.46 -0.85 11.91
CA ASN A 286 -11.65 -2.28 11.74
C ASN A 286 -10.26 -2.91 11.58
N PHE A 287 -9.97 -3.98 12.33
CA PHE A 287 -8.68 -4.66 12.24
C PHE A 287 -8.84 -6.13 11.90
N VAL A 288 -8.06 -6.57 10.91
CA VAL A 288 -7.96 -7.95 10.43
C VAL A 288 -6.52 -8.44 10.59
N LEU A 289 -6.38 -9.66 11.11
CA LEU A 289 -5.13 -10.41 11.07
C LEU A 289 -5.33 -11.64 10.19
N ALA A 290 -4.79 -11.62 8.97
CA ALA A 290 -4.88 -12.73 8.02
C ALA A 290 -3.73 -13.72 8.24
N ASN A 291 -3.96 -15.03 8.04
CA ASN A 291 -2.85 -15.99 8.10
C ASN A 291 -1.92 -15.87 6.89
N SER A 292 -0.69 -16.40 7.05
CA SER A 292 0.43 -16.35 6.08
C SER A 292 1.30 -15.10 6.21
N GLY A 293 2.29 -14.97 5.31
CA GLY A 293 3.28 -13.89 5.33
C GLY A 293 2.87 -12.66 4.50
N HIS A 294 3.75 -11.65 4.48
CA HIS A 294 3.52 -10.29 3.96
C HIS A 294 2.71 -10.19 2.65
N ILE A 295 3.05 -11.00 1.65
CA ILE A 295 2.39 -10.99 0.35
C ILE A 295 1.21 -11.97 0.34
N ALA A 296 1.45 -13.21 0.75
CA ALA A 296 0.48 -14.29 0.62
C ALA A 296 -0.78 -14.10 1.50
N GLY A 297 -0.64 -13.43 2.65
CA GLY A 297 -1.77 -13.08 3.52
C GLY A 297 -2.60 -11.90 3.00
N ILE A 298 -2.00 -10.98 2.24
CA ILE A 298 -2.69 -9.84 1.61
C ILE A 298 -3.30 -10.24 0.26
N ILE A 299 -2.51 -10.86 -0.61
CA ILE A 299 -2.88 -11.27 -1.97
C ILE A 299 -3.41 -12.71 -1.93
N GLN A 300 -4.61 -12.87 -1.39
CA GLN A 300 -5.24 -14.17 -1.27
C GLN A 300 -5.87 -14.65 -2.59
N GLY A 301 -6.21 -13.74 -3.50
CA GLY A 301 -6.87 -14.05 -4.77
C GLY A 301 -8.39 -14.21 -4.65
N THR A 302 -9.06 -14.24 -5.80
CA THR A 302 -10.53 -14.15 -5.92
C THR A 302 -11.26 -15.43 -5.52
N GLU A 303 -10.61 -16.58 -5.68
CA GLU A 303 -11.16 -17.88 -5.33
C GLU A 303 -10.95 -18.20 -3.84
N ASN A 304 -11.98 -18.74 -3.20
CA ASN A 304 -11.87 -19.23 -1.84
C ASN A 304 -11.02 -20.51 -1.87
N LYS A 305 -9.89 -20.51 -1.16
CA LYS A 305 -8.98 -21.67 -1.11
C LYS A 305 -9.00 -22.27 0.29
N PRO A 306 -8.93 -23.60 0.43
CA PRO A 306 -8.76 -24.25 1.73
C PRO A 306 -7.53 -23.71 2.47
N GLY A 307 -7.59 -23.64 3.80
CA GLY A 307 -6.47 -23.22 4.65
C GLY A 307 -6.29 -21.71 4.83
N LYS A 308 -7.08 -20.87 4.14
CA LYS A 308 -7.16 -19.44 4.45
C LYS A 308 -7.99 -19.23 5.72
N LEU A 309 -7.51 -18.40 6.62
CA LEU A 309 -8.25 -17.95 7.80
C LEU A 309 -7.83 -16.55 8.19
N HIS A 310 -8.65 -15.88 8.98
CA HIS A 310 -8.32 -14.59 9.54
C HIS A 310 -9.00 -14.36 10.89
N PHE A 311 -8.45 -13.43 11.67
CA PHE A 311 -9.04 -12.91 12.89
C PHE A 311 -9.54 -11.50 12.63
N TYR A 312 -10.70 -11.15 13.20
CA TYR A 312 -11.36 -9.89 12.88
C TYR A 312 -12.03 -9.24 14.09
N THR A 313 -11.90 -7.92 14.17
CA THR A 313 -12.69 -7.06 15.05
C THR A 313 -13.26 -5.87 14.28
N LYS A 314 -14.53 -5.55 14.54
CA LYS A 314 -15.19 -4.38 13.94
C LYS A 314 -14.76 -3.06 14.56
N LYS A 315 -14.20 -3.10 15.77
CA LYS A 315 -13.79 -1.92 16.54
C LYS A 315 -12.48 -2.23 17.25
N PHE A 316 -11.44 -1.51 16.88
CA PHE A 316 -10.20 -1.41 17.63
C PHE A 316 -10.44 -0.69 18.96
N GLU A 317 -9.83 -1.20 20.02
CA GLU A 317 -9.90 -0.63 21.37
C GLU A 317 -8.51 -0.11 21.75
N LYS A 318 -8.39 1.22 21.89
CA LYS A 318 -7.14 1.85 22.31
C LYS A 318 -6.69 1.31 23.67
N GLY A 319 -5.39 1.05 23.79
CA GLY A 319 -4.77 0.56 25.03
C GLY A 319 -4.93 -0.94 25.30
N LYS A 320 -5.72 -1.67 24.50
CA LYS A 320 -5.75 -3.14 24.55
C LYS A 320 -4.45 -3.70 23.98
N THR A 321 -3.83 -4.63 24.68
CA THR A 321 -2.61 -5.29 24.20
C THR A 321 -2.90 -6.18 22.98
N GLN A 322 -1.86 -6.51 22.23
CA GLN A 322 -1.92 -7.38 21.06
C GLN A 322 -2.47 -8.76 21.42
N ASP A 323 -2.06 -9.33 22.56
CA ASP A 323 -2.49 -10.67 23.01
C ASP A 323 -3.95 -10.65 23.45
N GLU A 324 -4.37 -9.63 24.21
CA GLU A 324 -5.79 -9.46 24.55
C GLU A 324 -6.65 -9.29 23.31
N TRP A 325 -6.17 -8.54 22.32
CA TRP A 325 -6.87 -8.41 21.05
C TRP A 325 -7.01 -9.77 20.36
N PHE A 326 -5.90 -10.48 20.16
CA PHE A 326 -5.86 -11.78 19.47
C PHE A 326 -6.81 -12.80 20.11
N ASN A 327 -6.79 -12.89 21.44
CA ASN A 327 -7.64 -13.81 22.21
C ASN A 327 -9.14 -13.45 22.14
N SER A 328 -9.47 -12.17 21.90
CA SER A 328 -10.86 -11.70 21.78
C SER A 328 -11.38 -11.63 20.34
N ALA A 329 -10.47 -11.69 19.34
CA ALA A 329 -10.82 -11.50 17.94
C ALA A 329 -11.60 -12.70 17.40
N LYS A 330 -12.59 -12.44 16.54
CA LYS A 330 -13.36 -13.50 15.92
C LYS A 330 -12.50 -14.20 14.86
N LYS A 331 -12.22 -15.49 15.06
CA LYS A 331 -11.64 -16.36 14.03
C LYS A 331 -12.68 -16.68 12.95
N VAL A 332 -12.31 -16.52 11.69
CA VAL A 332 -13.17 -16.72 10.51
C VAL A 332 -12.39 -17.52 9.47
N ASP A 333 -13.01 -18.58 8.96
CA ASP A 333 -12.45 -19.37 7.86
C ASP A 333 -12.67 -18.69 6.52
N GLY A 334 -11.68 -18.81 5.63
CA GLY A 334 -11.69 -18.21 4.30
C GLY A 334 -11.01 -16.85 4.21
N SER A 335 -11.15 -16.24 3.03
CA SER A 335 -10.53 -14.95 2.73
C SER A 335 -11.11 -13.80 3.55
N TRP A 336 -10.28 -12.81 3.88
CA TRP A 336 -10.73 -11.56 4.52
C TRP A 336 -11.30 -10.54 3.53
N TRP A 337 -11.04 -10.69 2.22
CA TRP A 337 -11.48 -9.78 1.18
C TRP A 337 -13.01 -9.50 1.22
N PRO A 338 -13.91 -10.49 1.43
CA PRO A 338 -15.35 -10.23 1.51
C PRO A 338 -15.76 -9.28 2.64
N ILE A 339 -15.10 -9.35 3.80
CA ILE A 339 -15.36 -8.44 4.92
C ILE A 339 -14.93 -7.03 4.56
N TRP A 340 -13.77 -6.88 3.92
CA TRP A 340 -13.29 -5.60 3.43
C TRP A 340 -14.22 -4.97 2.39
N ILE A 341 -14.72 -5.75 1.42
CA ILE A 341 -15.70 -5.27 0.43
C ILE A 341 -16.99 -4.81 1.10
N SER A 342 -17.45 -5.55 2.12
CA SER A 342 -18.66 -5.18 2.87
C SER A 342 -18.45 -3.86 3.63
N TRP A 343 -17.27 -3.65 4.21
CA TRP A 343 -16.91 -2.39 4.87
C TRP A 343 -16.77 -1.24 3.86
N LEU A 344 -16.13 -1.48 2.71
CA LEU A 344 -15.98 -0.48 1.65
C LEU A 344 -17.34 -0.04 1.09
N ALA A 345 -18.26 -0.98 0.87
CA ALA A 345 -19.59 -0.69 0.34
C ALA A 345 -20.32 0.38 1.17
N VAL A 346 -20.25 0.28 2.50
CA VAL A 346 -20.85 1.26 3.43
C VAL A 346 -20.23 2.66 3.27
N ASN A 347 -18.94 2.72 2.91
CA ASN A 347 -18.20 3.98 2.76
C ASN A 347 -18.27 4.57 1.35
N SER A 348 -18.82 3.86 0.36
CA SER A 348 -18.69 4.19 -1.07
C SER A 348 -19.90 4.89 -1.69
N GLY A 349 -20.95 5.12 -0.90
CA GLY A 349 -22.16 5.80 -1.35
C GLY A 349 -23.05 4.91 -2.21
N GLU A 350 -23.97 5.54 -2.94
CA GLU A 350 -24.97 4.85 -3.76
C GLU A 350 -24.36 4.28 -5.05
N PHE A 351 -25.08 3.36 -5.70
CA PHE A 351 -24.75 2.90 -7.04
C PHE A 351 -25.17 3.92 -8.10
N LYS A 352 -24.34 4.08 -9.12
CA LYS A 352 -24.61 4.88 -10.33
C LYS A 352 -24.25 4.08 -11.57
N LYS A 353 -24.87 4.41 -12.70
CA LYS A 353 -24.44 3.86 -14.00
C LYS A 353 -23.08 4.42 -14.37
N PRO A 354 -22.21 3.66 -15.07
CA PRO A 354 -20.91 4.16 -15.52
C PRO A 354 -20.99 5.44 -16.38
N SER A 355 -22.10 5.66 -17.10
CA SER A 355 -22.37 6.86 -17.90
C SER A 355 -22.70 8.11 -17.06
N GLU A 356 -23.15 7.92 -15.81
CA GLU A 356 -23.43 8.99 -14.84
C GLU A 356 -22.19 9.31 -13.98
N LEU A 357 -21.19 8.43 -14.06
CA LEU A 357 -19.86 8.63 -13.51
C LEU A 357 -18.93 9.11 -14.62
N ASN A 358 -17.69 9.43 -14.27
CA ASN A 358 -16.67 9.82 -15.24
C ASN A 358 -16.97 11.15 -15.97
N ALA A 359 -17.54 12.12 -15.22
CA ALA A 359 -18.01 13.42 -15.70
C ALA A 359 -17.00 14.22 -16.53
N LYS A 360 -15.69 14.07 -16.30
CA LYS A 360 -14.65 14.73 -17.08
C LYS A 360 -13.97 13.75 -18.04
N ASN A 361 -13.83 14.14 -19.29
CA ASN A 361 -13.00 13.42 -20.26
C ASN A 361 -11.55 13.84 -20.08
N PHE A 362 -10.77 12.96 -19.46
CA PHE A 362 -9.31 12.99 -19.54
C PHE A 362 -8.87 12.26 -20.80
N GLU A 363 -7.85 12.79 -21.47
CA GLU A 363 -7.22 12.13 -22.60
C GLU A 363 -6.63 10.78 -22.15
N VAL A 364 -6.90 9.74 -22.93
CA VAL A 364 -6.30 8.43 -22.72
C VAL A 364 -4.92 8.47 -23.36
N LEU A 365 -3.87 8.33 -22.54
CA LEU A 365 -2.49 8.36 -23.02
C LEU A 365 -2.13 7.02 -23.68
N TYR A 366 -2.40 5.91 -23.00
CA TYR A 366 -2.21 4.54 -23.49
C TYR A 366 -2.89 3.52 -22.56
N GLU A 367 -2.98 2.27 -23.02
CA GLU A 367 -3.52 1.15 -22.25
C GLU A 367 -2.63 0.78 -21.04
N ALA A 368 -3.25 0.28 -19.98
CA ALA A 368 -2.58 -0.37 -18.86
C ALA A 368 -1.73 -1.55 -19.37
N PRO A 369 -0.57 -1.85 -18.75
CA PRO A 369 -0.14 -1.43 -17.41
C PRO A 369 0.66 -0.12 -17.38
N GLY A 370 0.73 0.61 -18.50
CA GLY A 370 1.47 1.86 -18.61
C GLY A 370 2.93 1.70 -19.02
N GLN A 371 3.71 2.78 -18.90
CA GLN A 371 5.12 2.84 -19.30
C GLN A 371 6.06 2.86 -18.09
N TYR A 372 5.70 3.53 -16.99
CA TYR A 372 6.54 3.62 -15.79
C TYR A 372 6.82 2.27 -15.14
N VAL A 373 5.82 1.38 -15.11
CA VAL A 373 6.00 0.02 -14.58
C VAL A 373 7.00 -0.83 -15.40
N LYS A 374 7.26 -0.46 -16.65
CA LYS A 374 8.19 -1.18 -17.55
C LYS A 374 9.62 -0.69 -17.41
N GLN A 375 9.87 0.37 -16.64
CA GLN A 375 11.21 0.90 -16.39
C GLN A 375 12.00 -0.03 -15.46
N SER A 376 13.32 -0.10 -15.67
CA SER A 376 14.27 -0.90 -14.88
C SER A 376 15.20 -0.03 -14.06
#